data_AF-A0A537F8R2-F1
#
_entry.id   AF-A0A537F8R2-F1
#
_cell.length_a   1.000
_cell.length_b   1.000
_cell.length_c   1.000
_cell.angle_alpha   90.00
_cell.angle_beta   90.00
_cell.angle_gamma   90.00
#
_symmetry.space_group_name_H-M   'P 1'
#
loop_
_entity.id
_entity.type
_entity.pdbx_description
1 polymer ?
#
loop_
_entity_poly.entity_id
_entity_poly.type
_entity_poly.pdbx_seq_one_letter_code
_entity_poly.pdbx_strand_id
1 'polypeptide(L)'
;MLCDALGSSFRSKGSGLAFHRLTKAPPLSRSTVEVHLEVNDVDKVYSSLKSKGVKFDGPPANRPWGTRSAGFKDPEGFVVEIVGPLKPGEPSKGN
;
A
#
# COMPACT_ATOMS: atom_id res chain seq x y z
N MET A 1 -14.65 4.24 -5.65
CA MET A 1 -14.14 3.07 -4.92
C MET A 1 -15.37 2.27 -4.52
N LEU A 2 -15.65 1.15 -5.21
CA LEU A 2 -16.80 0.29 -4.86
C LEU A 2 -16.29 -0.77 -3.88
N CYS A 3 -16.90 -0.82 -2.71
CA CYS A 3 -16.63 -1.81 -1.69
C CYS A 3 -17.78 -2.82 -1.76
N ASP A 4 -17.53 -3.97 -2.37
CA ASP A 4 -18.52 -5.02 -2.54
C ASP A 4 -18.23 -6.11 -1.50
N ALA A 5 -19.25 -6.81 -1.03
CA ALA A 5 -19.21 -7.74 0.13
C ALA A 5 -18.32 -8.99 -0.01
N LEU A 6 -17.39 -9.02 -0.98
CA LEU A 6 -16.58 -10.18 -1.35
C LEU A 6 -15.06 -9.95 -1.26
N GLY A 7 -14.58 -8.77 -0.86
CA GLY A 7 -13.18 -8.54 -0.50
C GLY A 7 -12.61 -7.20 -0.95
N SER A 8 -11.38 -6.90 -0.51
CA SER A 8 -10.66 -5.69 -0.88
C SER A 8 -10.03 -5.80 -2.25
N SER A 9 -10.23 -4.78 -3.09
CA SER A 9 -9.57 -4.69 -4.40
C SER A 9 -8.98 -3.32 -4.67
N PHE A 10 -7.80 -3.31 -5.30
CA PHE A 10 -7.10 -2.14 -5.79
C PHE A 10 -6.83 -2.28 -7.29
N ARG A 11 -7.03 -1.21 -8.07
CA ARG A 11 -6.85 -1.21 -9.54
C ARG A 11 -5.85 -0.15 -10.00
N SER A 12 -4.84 -0.62 -10.75
CA SER A 12 -3.86 0.17 -11.49
C SER A 12 -4.20 0.16 -13.01
N LYS A 13 -3.43 0.88 -13.83
CA LYS A 13 -3.63 0.88 -15.29
C LYS A 13 -3.04 -0.42 -15.86
N GLY A 14 -3.88 -1.45 -15.99
CA GLY A 14 -3.53 -2.75 -16.59
C GLY A 14 -3.42 -3.92 -15.61
N SER A 15 -3.45 -3.66 -14.30
CA SER A 15 -3.42 -4.70 -13.27
C SER A 15 -4.34 -4.36 -12.10
N GLY A 16 -4.98 -5.37 -11.54
CA GLY A 16 -5.79 -5.25 -10.32
C GLY A 16 -5.34 -6.30 -9.31
N LEU A 17 -5.27 -5.92 -8.05
CA LEU A 17 -5.06 -6.84 -6.94
C LEU A 17 -6.36 -6.95 -6.15
N ALA A 18 -6.76 -8.16 -5.82
CA ALA A 18 -7.91 -8.39 -4.95
C ALA A 18 -7.59 -9.50 -3.94
N PHE A 19 -8.00 -9.29 -2.70
CA PHE A 19 -7.96 -10.30 -1.65
C PHE A 19 -9.37 -10.84 -1.44
N HIS A 20 -9.51 -12.15 -1.63
CA HIS A 20 -10.77 -12.84 -1.40
C HIS A 20 -10.59 -13.87 -0.29
N ARG A 21 -11.58 -13.96 0.59
CA ARG A 21 -11.64 -15.04 1.57
C ARG A 21 -12.02 -16.34 0.84
N LEU A 22 -11.14 -17.33 0.81
CA LEU A 22 -11.35 -18.60 0.10
C LEU A 22 -12.31 -19.56 0.81
N THR A 23 -12.49 -19.46 2.13
CA THR A 23 -13.30 -20.40 2.93
C THR A 23 -14.17 -19.67 3.97
N LYS A 24 -15.01 -20.41 4.72
CA LYS A 24 -15.79 -19.88 5.85
C LYS A 24 -14.96 -19.68 7.14
N ALA A 25 -13.63 -19.58 7.03
CA ALA A 25 -12.78 -19.30 8.18
C ALA A 25 -13.10 -17.94 8.83
N PRO A 26 -12.78 -17.77 10.12
CA PRO A 26 -12.84 -16.47 10.78
C PRO A 26 -12.09 -15.39 9.96
N PRO A 27 -12.56 -14.14 9.97
CA PRO A 27 -11.85 -13.04 9.31
C PRO A 27 -10.42 -12.92 9.84
N LEU A 28 -9.49 -12.56 8.96
CA LEU A 28 -8.13 -12.24 9.38
C LEU A 28 -8.17 -11.02 10.29
N SER A 29 -7.38 -11.04 11.36
CA SER A 29 -7.20 -9.85 12.17
C SER A 29 -6.41 -8.81 11.37
N ARG A 30 -6.85 -7.56 11.42
CA ARG A 30 -6.14 -6.42 10.82
C ARG A 30 -4.73 -6.22 11.37
N SER A 31 -4.43 -6.80 12.55
CA SER A 31 -3.11 -6.77 13.18
C SER A 31 -2.19 -7.93 12.78
N THR A 32 -2.69 -8.89 12.00
CA THR A 32 -1.93 -10.12 11.65
C THR A 32 -1.39 -10.12 10.24
N VAL A 33 -1.80 -9.16 9.41
CA VAL A 33 -1.42 -9.09 8.00
C VAL A 33 -1.13 -7.65 7.61
N GLU A 34 0.00 -7.48 6.95
CA GLU A 34 0.38 -6.28 6.23
C GLU A 34 0.76 -6.68 4.80
N VAL A 35 0.34 -5.87 3.83
CA VAL A 35 0.63 -6.11 2.41
C VAL A 35 1.65 -5.10 1.92
N HIS A 36 2.78 -5.59 1.42
CA HIS A 36 3.81 -4.77 0.77
C HIS A 36 3.68 -4.88 -0.75
N LEU A 37 3.56 -3.73 -1.41
CA LEU A 37 3.55 -3.62 -2.86
C LEU A 37 4.82 -2.94 -3.32
N GLU A 38 5.73 -3.73 -3.90
CA GLU A 38 6.98 -3.22 -4.45
C GLU A 38 6.72 -2.42 -5.74
N VAL A 39 7.27 -1.21 -5.79
CA VAL A 39 7.14 -0.29 -6.92
C VAL A 39 8.48 0.37 -7.24
N ASN A 40 8.69 0.67 -8.52
CA ASN A 40 9.92 1.32 -8.97
C ASN A 40 10.03 2.78 -8.49
N ASP A 41 8.89 3.46 -8.29
CA ASP A 41 8.82 4.88 -7.90
C ASP A 41 7.63 5.13 -6.96
N VAL A 42 7.95 5.27 -5.68
CA VAL A 42 6.96 5.44 -4.60
C VAL A 42 6.21 6.75 -4.72
N ASP A 43 6.86 7.86 -5.08
CA ASP A 43 6.22 9.18 -5.16
C ASP A 43 5.26 9.28 -6.34
N LYS A 44 5.65 8.70 -7.48
CA LYS A 44 4.79 8.64 -8.66
C LYS A 44 3.54 7.81 -8.37
N VAL A 45 3.71 6.64 -7.74
CA VAL A 45 2.58 5.78 -7.36
C VAL A 45 1.72 6.47 -6.29
N TYR A 46 2.32 7.01 -5.24
CA TYR A 46 1.63 7.80 -4.20
C TYR A 46 0.76 8.90 -4.82
N SER A 47 1.30 9.71 -5.72
CA SER A 47 0.58 10.81 -6.36
C SER A 47 -0.59 10.30 -7.21
N SER A 48 -0.37 9.22 -7.97
CA SER A 48 -1.40 8.56 -8.79
C SER A 48 -2.51 7.92 -7.96
N LEU A 49 -2.18 7.36 -6.80
CA LEU A 49 -3.14 6.76 -5.88
C LEU A 49 -3.95 7.84 -5.14
N LYS A 50 -3.26 8.87 -4.67
CA LYS A 50 -3.88 10.01 -3.98
C LYS A 50 -4.87 10.74 -4.89
N SER A 51 -4.55 10.94 -6.17
CA SER A 51 -5.47 11.55 -7.14
C SER A 51 -6.71 10.69 -7.42
N LYS A 52 -6.65 9.39 -7.15
CA LYS A 52 -7.78 8.44 -7.24
C LYS A 52 -8.55 8.30 -5.91
N GLY A 53 -8.21 9.08 -4.89
CA GLY A 53 -8.92 9.12 -3.61
C GLY A 53 -8.38 8.20 -2.52
N VAL A 54 -7.21 7.57 -2.72
CA VAL A 54 -6.54 6.82 -1.65
C VAL A 54 -6.07 7.78 -0.55
N LYS A 55 -6.41 7.46 0.70
CA LYS A 55 -6.01 8.25 1.88
C LYS A 55 -4.81 7.58 2.55
N PHE A 56 -3.64 8.20 2.40
CA PHE A 56 -2.41 7.76 3.05
C PHE A 56 -2.32 8.26 4.49
N ASP A 57 -1.63 7.49 5.33
CA ASP A 57 -1.33 7.85 6.71
C ASP A 57 -0.33 9.01 6.80
N GLY A 58 0.49 9.18 5.75
CA GLY A 58 1.46 10.27 5.63
C GLY A 58 2.10 10.31 4.23
N PRO A 59 2.93 11.33 3.95
CA PRO A 59 3.70 11.40 2.71
C PRO A 59 4.76 10.28 2.65
N PRO A 60 5.25 9.92 1.44
CA PRO A 60 6.35 8.98 1.30
C PRO A 60 7.59 9.43 2.07
N ALA A 61 8.20 8.49 2.79
CA ALA A 61 9.36 8.75 3.63
C ALA A 61 10.45 7.70 3.40
N ASN A 62 11.71 8.14 3.51
CA ASN A 62 12.83 7.23 3.56
C ASN A 62 12.87 6.53 4.92
N ARG A 63 13.18 5.25 4.91
CA ARG A 63 13.23 4.38 6.09
C ARG A 63 14.68 4.07 6.46
N PRO A 64 14.96 3.77 7.74
CA PRO A 64 16.32 3.48 8.21
C PRO A 64 16.99 2.30 7.47
N TRP A 65 16.21 1.33 7.02
CA TRP A 65 16.67 0.15 6.28
C TRP A 65 16.82 0.36 4.77
N GLY A 66 16.92 1.61 4.31
CA GLY A 66 17.29 1.90 2.92
C GLY A 66 16.18 1.76 1.88
N THR A 67 14.93 1.94 2.28
CA THR A 67 13.77 1.96 1.37
C THR A 67 13.01 3.26 1.49
N ARG A 68 12.21 3.58 0.48
CA ARG A 68 11.19 4.62 0.55
C ARG A 68 9.83 3.96 0.62
N SER A 69 8.93 4.47 1.44
CA SER A 69 7.59 3.88 1.53
C SER A 69 6.49 4.85 1.95
N ALA A 70 5.24 4.48 1.67
CA ALA A 70 4.04 5.17 2.14
C ALA A 70 2.93 4.17 2.47
N GLY A 71 2.38 4.27 3.68
CA GLY A 71 1.30 3.41 4.17
C GLY A 71 -0.08 4.01 4.00
N PHE A 72 -1.07 3.15 3.75
CA PHE A 72 -2.48 3.49 3.75
C PHE A 72 -3.30 2.26 4.19
N LYS A 73 -4.61 2.47 4.42
CA LYS A 73 -5.55 1.38 4.69
C LYS A 73 -6.44 1.12 3.49
N ASP A 74 -6.67 -0.15 3.19
CA ASP A 74 -7.71 -0.54 2.25
C ASP A 74 -9.12 -0.31 2.84
N PRO A 75 -10.20 -0.46 2.05
CA PRO A 75 -11.56 -0.27 2.55
C PRO A 75 -11.95 -1.21 3.70
N GLU A 76 -11.35 -2.40 3.79
CA GLU A 76 -11.57 -3.33 4.89
C GLU A 76 -10.71 -3.00 6.11
N GLY A 77 -9.77 -2.05 6.02
CA GLY A 77 -8.94 -1.57 7.11
C GLY A 77 -7.64 -2.33 7.30
N PHE A 78 -7.23 -3.17 6.35
CA PHE A 78 -5.89 -3.78 6.36
C PHE A 78 -4.83 -2.77 5.96
N VAL A 79 -3.64 -2.91 6.53
CA VAL A 79 -2.51 -2.05 6.21
C VAL A 79 -1.90 -2.48 4.89
N VAL A 80 -1.75 -1.51 3.99
CA VAL A 80 -1.06 -1.66 2.72
C VAL A 80 0.07 -0.62 2.67
N GLU A 81 1.27 -1.06 2.32
CA GLU A 81 2.42 -0.19 2.13
C GLU A 81 2.91 -0.32 0.69
N ILE A 82 3.07 0.83 0.01
CA ILE A 82 3.88 0.88 -1.21
C ILE A 82 5.33 1.09 -0.80
N VAL A 83 6.23 0.24 -1.27
CA VAL A 83 7.65 0.25 -0.93
C VAL A 83 8.48 0.22 -2.19
N GLY A 84 9.62 0.90 -2.18
CA GLY A 84 10.52 0.95 -3.33
C GLY A 84 11.90 1.45 -2.95
N PRO A 85 12.78 1.58 -3.95
CA PRO A 85 14.13 2.10 -3.72
C PRO A 85 14.07 3.56 -3.23
N LEU A 86 15.14 3.99 -2.54
CA LEU A 86 15.36 5.41 -2.27
C LEU A 86 15.45 6.18 -3.59
N LYS A 87 15.13 7.48 -3.54
CA LYS A 87 15.46 8.37 -4.64
C LYS A 87 17.00 8.49 -4.75
N PRO A 88 17.54 8.58 -5.97
CA PRO A 88 18.97 8.82 -6.17
C PRO A 88 19.45 10.04 -5.37
N GLY A 89 20.48 9.85 -4.55
CA GLY A 89 21.08 10.92 -3.75
C GLY A 89 20.35 11.28 -2.44
N GLU A 90 19.21 10.65 -2.13
CA GLU A 90 18.57 10.84 -0.82
C GLU A 90 19.09 9.82 0.21
N PRO A 91 19.45 10.25 1.43
CA PRO A 91 19.87 9.32 2.49
C PRO A 91 18.67 8.54 3.04
N SER A 92 18.96 7.35 3.59
CA SER A 92 18.03 6.67 4.49
C SER A 92 17.81 7.51 5.75
N LYS A 93 16.66 7.38 6.40
CA LYS A 93 16.38 8.13 7.62
C LYS A 93 17.32 7.65 8.74
N GLY A 94 18.19 8.54 9.22
CA GLY A 94 19.11 8.29 10.33
C GLY A 94 20.57 8.07 9.94
N ASN A 95 20.91 8.20 8.65
CA ASN A 95 22.28 8.23 8.13
C ASN A 95 22.64 9.60 7.56
#